data_AF-D0W7Q8-F1
#
_entry.id   AF-D0W7Q8-F1
#
_cell.length_a   1.000
_cell.length_b   1.000
_cell.length_c   1.000
_cell.angle_alpha   90.00
_cell.angle_beta   90.00
_cell.angle_gamma   90.00
#
_symmetry.space_group_name_H-M   'P 1'
#
loop_
_entity.id
_entity.type
_entity.pdbx_description
1 polymer ?
#
loop_
_entity_poly.entity_id
_entity_poly.type
_entity_poly.pdbx_seq_one_letter_code
_entity_poly.pdbx_strand_id
1 'polypeptide(L)'
;MTADFLIAEKLFGTDILHQMEDYRFHLVLAHLSDGISLWLNRNDNCVEEGAWSLSLRDEAGNRLYMATFAFVGTHLLTASVQGPSGEEAKDTVRRITKQLHGLRPQQLMVTALQYFAAALKLDGAIGIAQKHQVKLRWKLKKRVKMNYDAFWQEYGASLERDGYWHLPQTPARKDLADIESKKRSMYRKRYEMLDNMVAEMKDSLKTKARSISDGIQTEKPPRRTA
;
A
#
# COMPACT_ATOMS: atom_id res chain seq x y z
N MET A 1 7.63 -6.35 16.84
CA MET A 1 6.74 -5.17 16.81
C MET A 1 7.54 -3.88 16.98
N THR A 2 8.38 -3.73 18.01
CA THR A 2 9.20 -2.52 18.23
C THR A 2 10.06 -2.10 17.03
N ALA A 3 10.75 -3.04 16.38
CA ALA A 3 11.56 -2.75 15.19
C ALA A 3 10.75 -2.18 14.01
N ASP A 4 9.48 -2.60 13.87
CA ASP A 4 8.59 -2.19 12.79
C ASP A 4 8.17 -0.71 12.94
N PHE A 5 7.85 -0.31 14.17
CA PHE A 5 7.54 1.08 14.51
C PHE A 5 8.76 2.01 14.38
N LEU A 6 9.96 1.54 14.73
CA LEU A 6 11.20 2.32 14.53
C LEU A 6 11.50 2.56 13.04
N ILE A 7 11.28 1.54 12.20
CA ILE A 7 11.41 1.69 10.75
C ILE A 7 10.35 2.66 10.23
N ALA A 8 9.11 2.50 10.67
CA ALA A 8 8.00 3.38 10.29
C ALA A 8 8.25 4.84 10.71
N GLU A 9 8.76 5.09 11.91
CA GLU A 9 9.16 6.43 12.37
C GLU A 9 10.24 7.03 11.49
N LYS A 10 11.27 6.26 11.14
CA LYS A 10 12.34 6.73 10.24
C LYS A 10 11.82 7.06 8.83
N LEU A 11 10.81 6.32 8.35
CA LEU A 11 10.30 6.43 6.98
C LEU A 11 9.16 7.43 6.83
N PHE A 12 8.26 7.52 7.82
CA PHE A 12 7.07 8.38 7.79
C PHE A 12 7.27 9.67 8.59
N GLY A 13 8.21 9.69 9.54
CA GLY A 13 8.41 10.77 10.49
C GLY A 13 7.61 10.58 11.78
N THR A 14 8.14 11.11 12.88
CA THR A 14 7.56 11.00 14.23
C THR A 14 6.16 11.61 14.32
N ASP A 15 5.92 12.78 13.70
CA ASP A 15 4.60 13.44 13.74
C ASP A 15 3.48 12.60 13.11
N ILE A 16 3.78 11.91 12.01
CA ILE A 16 2.82 11.02 11.35
C ILE A 16 2.55 9.81 12.24
N LEU A 17 3.59 9.23 12.82
CA LEU A 17 3.47 8.09 13.73
C LEU A 17 2.68 8.41 14.99
N HIS A 18 2.88 9.61 15.56
CA HIS A 18 2.13 10.04 16.73
C HIS A 18 0.64 10.24 16.41
N GLN A 19 0.31 10.85 15.26
CA GLN A 19 -1.08 10.95 14.80
C GLN A 19 -1.71 9.57 14.56
N MET A 20 -0.92 8.59 14.11
CA MET A 20 -1.34 7.20 13.94
C MET A 20 -1.62 6.47 15.26
N GLU A 21 -1.44 7.08 16.44
CA GLU A 21 -2.00 6.55 17.69
C GLU A 21 -3.54 6.56 17.66
N ASP A 22 -4.15 7.53 16.97
CA ASP A 22 -5.57 7.47 16.61
C ASP A 22 -5.76 6.57 15.38
N TYR A 23 -6.45 5.44 15.56
CA TYR A 23 -6.73 4.49 14.48
C TYR A 23 -7.59 5.07 13.34
N ARG A 24 -8.24 6.22 13.55
CA ARG A 24 -9.00 6.94 12.52
C ARG A 24 -8.10 7.82 11.64
N PHE A 25 -6.90 8.15 12.14
CA PHE A 25 -5.95 8.92 11.37
C PHE A 25 -5.50 8.16 10.13
N HIS A 26 -5.36 8.90 9.04
CA HIS A 26 -4.87 8.41 7.78
C HIS A 26 -4.09 9.51 7.06
N LEU A 27 -3.10 9.09 6.27
CA LEU A 27 -2.43 9.95 5.33
C LEU A 27 -2.98 9.62 3.93
N VAL A 28 -3.61 10.60 3.28
CA VAL A 28 -3.95 10.47 1.86
C VAL A 28 -2.65 10.50 1.05
N LEU A 29 -2.34 9.38 0.40
CA LEU A 29 -1.17 9.26 -0.45
C LEU A 29 -1.45 9.77 -1.87
N ALA A 30 -2.66 9.53 -2.39
CA ALA A 30 -3.01 9.95 -3.75
C ALA A 30 -4.52 9.95 -3.99
N HIS A 31 -4.95 10.78 -4.93
CA HIS A 31 -6.28 10.75 -5.52
C HIS A 31 -6.21 10.02 -6.87
N LEU A 32 -7.05 9.01 -7.07
CA LEU A 32 -6.96 8.13 -8.24
C LEU A 32 -8.00 8.46 -9.31
N SER A 33 -9.19 8.84 -8.87
CA SER A 33 -10.29 9.27 -9.72
C SER A 33 -11.24 10.08 -8.89
N ASP A 34 -12.28 10.62 -9.53
CA ASP A 34 -13.41 11.22 -8.82
C ASP A 34 -13.93 10.27 -7.75
N GLY A 35 -13.80 10.73 -6.51
CA GLY A 35 -14.22 10.04 -5.32
C GLY A 35 -13.50 8.76 -4.92
N ILE A 36 -12.28 8.52 -5.39
CA ILE A 36 -11.44 7.41 -4.93
C ILE A 36 -10.05 7.91 -4.56
N SER A 37 -9.61 7.56 -3.36
CA SER A 37 -8.27 7.89 -2.85
C SER A 37 -7.56 6.68 -2.23
N LEU A 38 -6.23 6.73 -2.28
CA LEU A 38 -5.31 5.76 -1.67
C LEU A 38 -4.77 6.34 -0.37
N TRP A 39 -4.96 5.63 0.74
CA TRP A 39 -4.55 6.07 2.07
C TRP A 39 -3.49 5.14 2.64
N LEU A 40 -2.61 5.70 3.47
CA LEU A 40 -1.78 4.99 4.43
C LEU A 40 -2.39 5.16 5.82
N ASN A 41 -2.62 4.06 6.54
CA ASN A 41 -3.18 4.08 7.89
C ASN A 41 -2.68 2.93 8.74
N ARG A 42 -2.91 3.02 10.06
CA ARG A 42 -2.81 1.88 10.98
C ARG A 42 -3.67 0.74 10.46
N ASN A 43 -3.16 -0.48 10.53
CA ASN A 43 -3.99 -1.65 10.31
C ASN A 43 -5.02 -1.75 11.46
N ASP A 44 -6.28 -1.52 11.10
CA ASP A 44 -7.45 -1.62 11.96
C ASP A 44 -8.21 -2.94 11.76
N ASN A 45 -7.76 -3.79 10.81
CA ASN A 45 -8.47 -4.97 10.39
C ASN A 45 -7.52 -6.18 10.27
N CYS A 46 -7.67 -7.13 11.19
CA CYS A 46 -6.76 -8.27 11.34
C CYS A 46 -5.34 -7.82 11.71
N VAL A 47 -5.18 -7.26 12.92
CA VAL A 47 -3.88 -6.77 13.47
C VAL A 47 -2.76 -7.82 13.48
N GLU A 48 -3.10 -9.11 13.39
CA GLU A 48 -2.15 -10.22 13.25
C GLU A 48 -1.46 -10.25 11.87
N GLU A 49 -1.95 -9.49 10.89
CA GLU A 49 -1.48 -9.44 9.50
C GLU A 49 -0.66 -8.17 9.18
N GLY A 50 -0.05 -7.55 10.20
CA GLY A 50 0.80 -6.37 10.06
C GLY A 50 0.27 -5.15 10.79
N ALA A 51 1.12 -4.17 11.06
CA ALA A 51 0.77 -2.95 11.79
C ALA A 51 0.18 -1.85 10.87
N TRP A 52 0.43 -1.95 9.56
CA TRP A 52 0.13 -0.91 8.58
C TRP A 52 -0.76 -1.41 7.45
N SER A 53 -1.44 -0.48 6.79
CA SER A 53 -2.32 -0.77 5.67
C SER A 53 -2.25 0.33 4.63
N LEU A 54 -2.21 -0.07 3.36
CA LEU A 54 -2.66 0.77 2.26
C LEU A 54 -4.14 0.47 2.04
N SER A 55 -4.99 1.49 2.06
CA SER A 55 -6.43 1.33 1.83
C SER A 55 -6.93 2.18 0.68
N LEU A 56 -7.79 1.58 -0.15
CA LEU A 56 -8.53 2.28 -1.20
C LEU A 56 -9.88 2.66 -0.62
N ARG A 57 -10.25 3.94 -0.67
CA ARG A 57 -11.47 4.45 -0.04
C ARG A 57 -12.27 5.37 -0.95
N ASP A 58 -13.57 5.43 -0.69
CA ASP A 58 -14.47 6.41 -1.31
C ASP A 58 -14.46 7.76 -0.58
N GLU A 59 -15.23 8.74 -1.08
CA GLU A 59 -15.35 10.08 -0.49
C GLU A 59 -15.91 10.09 0.93
N ALA A 60 -16.76 9.12 1.26
CA ALA A 60 -17.31 8.95 2.60
C ALA A 60 -16.33 8.27 3.56
N GLY A 61 -15.14 7.88 3.07
CA GLY A 61 -14.12 7.17 3.84
C GLY A 61 -14.43 5.69 4.02
N ASN A 62 -15.39 5.11 3.27
CA ASN A 62 -15.63 3.68 3.31
C ASN A 62 -14.50 2.93 2.62
N ARG A 63 -14.05 1.83 3.24
CA ARG A 63 -12.98 1.00 2.70
C ARG A 63 -13.50 0.13 1.56
N LEU A 64 -12.92 0.32 0.39
CA LEU A 64 -13.20 -0.46 -0.82
C LEU A 64 -12.25 -1.66 -0.92
N TYR A 65 -10.95 -1.43 -0.72
CA TYR A 65 -9.89 -2.43 -0.72
C TYR A 65 -8.84 -2.10 0.34
N MET A 66 -8.05 -3.09 0.72
CA MET A 66 -6.89 -2.91 1.60
C MET A 66 -5.79 -3.91 1.28
N ALA A 67 -4.55 -3.48 1.53
CA ALA A 67 -3.39 -4.35 1.61
C ALA A 67 -2.64 -4.10 2.92
N THR A 68 -2.51 -5.12 3.75
CA THR A 68 -1.79 -5.02 5.03
C THR A 68 -0.32 -5.40 4.86
N PHE A 69 0.55 -4.69 5.56
CA PHE A 69 1.99 -4.93 5.48
C PHE A 69 2.73 -4.70 6.81
N ALA A 70 3.94 -5.21 6.86
CA ALA A 70 4.96 -4.94 7.87
C ALA A 70 6.32 -4.74 7.19
N PHE A 71 7.26 -4.11 7.87
CA PHE A 71 8.64 -3.98 7.45
C PHE A 71 9.44 -5.21 7.86
N VAL A 72 10.12 -5.83 6.90
CA VAL A 72 11.04 -6.95 7.14
C VAL A 72 12.35 -6.63 6.45
N GLY A 73 13.36 -6.25 7.23
CA GLY A 73 14.60 -5.71 6.69
C GLY A 73 14.34 -4.49 5.82
N THR A 74 14.71 -4.57 4.55
CA THR A 74 14.54 -3.53 3.53
C THR A 74 13.32 -3.74 2.63
N HIS A 75 12.36 -4.59 3.02
CA HIS A 75 11.19 -4.95 2.20
C HIS A 75 9.86 -4.68 2.92
N LEU A 76 8.80 -4.48 2.14
CA LEU A 76 7.41 -4.51 2.61
C LEU A 76 6.87 -5.93 2.53
N LEU A 77 6.71 -6.60 3.66
CA LEU A 77 6.04 -7.90 3.72
C LEU A 77 4.53 -7.71 3.69
N THR A 78 3.93 -8.06 2.56
CA THR A 78 2.47 -8.01 2.37
C THR A 78 1.84 -9.28 2.90
N ALA A 79 0.99 -9.14 3.91
CA ALA A 79 0.34 -10.28 4.54
C ALA A 79 -1.03 -10.57 3.92
N SER A 80 -1.78 -9.53 3.53
CA SER A 80 -3.11 -9.71 2.96
C SER A 80 -3.44 -8.62 1.93
N VAL A 81 -4.24 -8.99 0.93
CA VAL A 81 -4.94 -8.07 0.03
C VAL A 81 -6.41 -8.46 0.06
N GLN A 82 -7.27 -7.57 0.52
CA GLN A 82 -8.69 -7.84 0.79
C GLN A 82 -9.57 -6.82 0.05
N GLY A 83 -10.60 -7.33 -0.62
CA GLY A 83 -11.61 -6.55 -1.32
C GLY A 83 -12.99 -6.65 -0.67
N PRO A 84 -14.03 -6.10 -1.31
CA PRO A 84 -15.39 -6.15 -0.79
C PRO A 84 -15.91 -7.59 -0.76
N SER A 85 -16.78 -7.89 0.20
CA SER A 85 -17.45 -9.17 0.39
C SER A 85 -18.95 -8.98 0.55
N GLY A 86 -19.75 -9.99 0.23
CA GLY A 86 -21.22 -9.93 0.30
C GLY A 86 -21.86 -9.76 -1.08
N GLU A 87 -23.16 -9.49 -1.10
CA GLU A 87 -23.99 -9.46 -2.31
C GLU A 87 -23.54 -8.35 -3.28
N GLU A 88 -23.25 -7.16 -2.75
CA GLU A 88 -22.84 -5.97 -3.53
C GLU A 88 -21.38 -5.97 -3.99
N ALA A 89 -20.61 -7.02 -3.67
CA ALA A 89 -19.17 -7.06 -3.93
C ALA A 89 -18.85 -6.99 -5.44
N LYS A 90 -19.63 -7.70 -6.27
CA LYS A 90 -19.40 -7.74 -7.73
C LYS A 90 -19.63 -6.37 -8.36
N ASP A 91 -20.72 -5.69 -7.99
CA ASP A 91 -21.06 -4.38 -8.54
C ASP A 91 -20.10 -3.31 -8.05
N THR A 92 -19.68 -3.38 -6.80
CA THR A 92 -18.62 -2.54 -6.25
C THR A 92 -17.32 -2.70 -7.06
N VAL A 93 -16.86 -3.94 -7.28
CA VAL A 93 -15.64 -4.19 -8.07
C VAL A 93 -15.78 -3.69 -9.51
N ARG A 94 -16.93 -3.90 -10.15
CA ARG A 94 -17.19 -3.42 -11.52
C ARG A 94 -17.13 -1.89 -11.60
N ARG A 95 -17.76 -1.20 -10.66
CA ARG A 95 -17.77 0.27 -10.58
C ARG A 95 -16.36 0.81 -10.39
N ILE A 96 -15.62 0.32 -9.40
CA ILE A 96 -14.26 0.77 -9.12
C ILE A 96 -13.34 0.47 -10.31
N THR A 97 -13.45 -0.72 -10.93
CA THR A 97 -12.65 -1.06 -12.12
C THR A 97 -12.87 -0.05 -13.26
N LYS A 98 -14.10 0.45 -13.45
CA LYS A 98 -14.40 1.48 -14.44
C LYS A 98 -13.73 2.83 -14.08
N GLN A 99 -13.81 3.23 -12.81
CA GLN A 99 -13.17 4.45 -12.30
C GLN A 99 -11.65 4.38 -12.43
N LEU A 100 -11.05 3.20 -12.25
CA LEU A 100 -9.61 2.93 -12.41
C LEU A 100 -9.21 2.63 -13.86
N HIS A 101 -9.97 3.11 -14.85
CA HIS A 101 -9.67 2.94 -16.28
C HIS A 101 -9.40 1.46 -16.68
N GLY A 102 -10.24 0.56 -16.18
CA GLY A 102 -10.18 -0.87 -16.44
C GLY A 102 -9.08 -1.63 -15.68
N LEU A 103 -8.36 -0.98 -14.74
CA LEU A 103 -7.44 -1.65 -13.84
C LEU A 103 -8.23 -2.29 -12.69
N ARG A 104 -8.00 -3.60 -12.44
CA ARG A 104 -8.67 -4.28 -11.33
C ARG A 104 -8.19 -3.68 -10.00
N PRO A 105 -9.08 -3.40 -9.02
CA PRO A 105 -8.66 -2.81 -7.75
C PRO A 105 -7.63 -3.64 -6.99
N GLN A 106 -7.76 -4.98 -7.05
CA GLN A 106 -6.76 -5.89 -6.47
C GLN A 106 -5.37 -5.72 -7.10
N GLN A 107 -5.31 -5.56 -8.43
CA GLN A 107 -4.07 -5.26 -9.15
C GLN A 107 -3.51 -3.89 -8.78
N LEU A 108 -4.39 -2.89 -8.61
CA LEU A 108 -3.99 -1.57 -8.14
C LEU A 108 -3.32 -1.66 -6.76
N MET A 109 -3.87 -2.43 -5.82
CA MET A 109 -3.27 -2.55 -4.47
C MET A 109 -1.85 -3.12 -4.52
N VAL A 110 -1.62 -4.16 -5.33
CA VAL A 110 -0.27 -4.73 -5.53
C VAL A 110 0.67 -3.71 -6.18
N THR A 111 0.18 -3.02 -7.21
CA THR A 111 0.90 -1.94 -7.91
C THR A 111 1.26 -0.80 -6.94
N ALA A 112 0.35 -0.43 -6.04
CA ALA A 112 0.55 0.60 -5.03
C ALA A 112 1.62 0.19 -4.01
N LEU A 113 1.67 -1.07 -3.57
CA LEU A 113 2.73 -1.57 -2.69
C LEU A 113 4.12 -1.49 -3.35
N GLN A 114 4.22 -1.84 -4.64
CA GLN A 114 5.49 -1.74 -5.39
C GLN A 114 5.96 -0.28 -5.47
N TYR A 115 5.07 0.65 -5.84
CA TYR A 115 5.40 2.07 -5.90
C TYR A 115 5.67 2.68 -4.53
N PHE A 116 4.97 2.23 -3.49
CA PHE A 116 5.17 2.68 -2.13
C PHE A 116 6.54 2.23 -1.59
N ALA A 117 6.93 0.97 -1.80
CA ALA A 117 8.29 0.50 -1.50
C ALA A 117 9.34 1.37 -2.20
N ALA A 118 9.17 1.63 -3.49
CA ALA A 118 10.08 2.49 -4.26
C ALA A 118 10.12 3.94 -3.75
N ALA A 119 8.97 4.52 -3.39
CA ALA A 119 8.89 5.87 -2.82
C ALA A 119 9.63 5.99 -1.48
N LEU A 120 9.59 4.93 -0.67
CA LEU A 120 10.31 4.80 0.59
C LEU A 120 11.79 4.38 0.42
N LYS A 121 12.25 4.14 -0.82
CA LYS A 121 13.60 3.64 -1.13
C LYS A 121 13.92 2.29 -0.48
N LEU A 122 12.91 1.42 -0.44
CA LEU A 122 13.02 0.02 -0.03
C LEU A 122 13.38 -0.86 -1.24
N ASP A 123 13.87 -2.07 -0.97
CA ASP A 123 14.28 -3.02 -2.01
C ASP A 123 13.08 -3.63 -2.75
N GLY A 124 11.90 -3.65 -2.15
CA GLY A 124 10.67 -4.05 -2.82
C GLY A 124 9.54 -4.44 -1.88
N ALA A 125 8.49 -4.99 -2.48
CA ALA A 125 7.39 -5.61 -1.79
C ALA A 125 7.44 -7.13 -1.97
N ILE A 126 7.24 -7.86 -0.88
CA ILE A 126 7.31 -9.32 -0.84
C ILE A 126 6.03 -9.92 -0.30
N GLY A 127 5.73 -11.14 -0.72
CA GLY A 127 4.53 -11.88 -0.38
C GLY A 127 4.83 -13.14 0.43
N ILE A 128 3.90 -13.51 1.32
CA ILE A 128 3.99 -14.74 2.10
C ILE A 128 3.51 -15.92 1.24
N ALA A 129 4.38 -16.91 1.05
CA ALA A 129 4.03 -18.17 0.37
C ALA A 129 2.91 -18.91 1.11
N GLN A 130 2.06 -19.64 0.37
CA GLN A 130 0.91 -20.38 0.91
C GLN A 130 1.31 -21.21 2.14
N LYS A 131 2.40 -21.97 2.04
CA LYS A 131 2.91 -22.85 3.11
C LYS A 131 3.23 -22.14 4.45
N HIS A 132 3.41 -20.82 4.43
CA HIS A 132 3.78 -20.01 5.58
C HIS A 132 2.64 -19.10 6.09
N GLN A 133 1.46 -19.15 5.49
CA GLN A 133 0.31 -18.35 5.92
C GLN A 133 -0.18 -18.74 7.32
N VAL A 134 -0.25 -17.77 8.24
CA VAL A 134 -0.65 -17.97 9.64
C VAL A 134 -2.06 -18.55 9.72
N LYS A 135 -2.99 -18.08 8.87
CA LYS A 135 -4.37 -18.60 8.79
C LYS A 135 -4.47 -20.10 8.47
N LEU A 136 -3.45 -20.70 7.86
CA LEU A 136 -3.39 -22.15 7.61
C LEU A 136 -2.87 -22.96 8.80
N ARG A 137 -2.23 -22.31 9.79
CA ARG A 137 -1.77 -22.94 11.04
C ARG A 137 -2.88 -23.04 12.09
N TRP A 138 -3.96 -22.29 11.94
CA TRP A 138 -5.12 -22.28 12.85
C TRP A 138 -6.29 -23.12 12.31
N LYS A 139 -7.31 -23.37 13.15
CA LYS A 139 -8.54 -24.12 12.82
C LYS A 139 -9.36 -23.54 11.64
N LEU A 140 -8.91 -22.44 11.03
CA LEU A 140 -9.51 -21.76 9.88
C LEU A 140 -9.07 -22.33 8.52
N LYS A 141 -8.25 -23.39 8.49
CA LYS A 141 -7.75 -24.04 7.26
C LYS A 141 -8.83 -24.34 6.21
N LYS A 142 -10.04 -24.71 6.63
CA LYS A 142 -11.20 -24.99 5.74
C LYS A 142 -11.87 -23.74 5.15
N ARG A 143 -11.53 -22.53 5.62
CA ARG A 143 -12.12 -21.25 5.16
C ARG A 143 -11.19 -20.47 4.23
N VAL A 144 -9.92 -20.84 4.12
CA VAL A 144 -8.98 -20.20 3.19
C VAL A 144 -9.16 -20.81 1.79
N LYS A 145 -10.03 -20.18 0.99
CA LYS A 145 -10.23 -20.55 -0.42
C LYS A 145 -9.20 -19.93 -1.37
N MET A 146 -8.38 -19.00 -0.88
CA MET A 146 -7.37 -18.29 -1.66
C MET A 146 -6.11 -19.14 -1.82
N ASN A 147 -5.63 -19.25 -3.05
CA ASN A 147 -4.30 -19.77 -3.35
C ASN A 147 -3.33 -18.57 -3.45
N TYR A 148 -2.59 -18.31 -2.39
CA TYR A 148 -1.65 -17.20 -2.28
C TYR A 148 -0.48 -17.34 -3.26
N ASP A 149 0.00 -18.55 -3.54
CA ASP A 149 1.09 -18.75 -4.50
C ASP A 149 0.62 -18.38 -5.91
N ALA A 150 -0.57 -18.83 -6.32
CA ALA A 150 -1.16 -18.44 -7.60
C ALA A 150 -1.45 -16.93 -7.67
N PHE A 151 -1.89 -16.33 -6.57
CA PHE A 151 -2.08 -14.89 -6.47
C PHE A 151 -0.77 -14.12 -6.73
N TRP A 152 0.33 -14.49 -6.07
CA TRP A 152 1.61 -13.81 -6.26
C TRP A 152 2.16 -13.99 -7.68
N GLN A 153 2.03 -15.20 -8.25
CA GLN A 153 2.39 -15.48 -9.64
C GLN A 153 1.60 -14.63 -10.65
N GLU A 154 0.29 -14.39 -10.42
CA GLU A 154 -0.54 -13.54 -11.29
C GLU A 154 0.03 -12.12 -11.43
N TYR A 155 0.69 -11.61 -10.38
CA TYR A 155 1.31 -10.27 -10.38
C TYR A 155 2.81 -10.28 -10.69
N GLY A 156 3.32 -11.39 -11.25
CA GLY A 156 4.69 -11.51 -11.73
C GLY A 156 5.73 -11.67 -10.62
N ALA A 157 5.32 -12.08 -9.41
CA ALA A 157 6.27 -12.35 -8.34
C ALA A 157 7.05 -13.64 -8.59
N SER A 158 8.29 -13.67 -8.12
CA SER A 158 9.16 -14.85 -8.16
C SER A 158 9.38 -15.40 -6.76
N LEU A 159 9.28 -16.72 -6.57
CA LEU A 159 9.57 -17.33 -5.27
C LEU A 159 11.08 -17.47 -5.12
N GLU A 160 11.66 -16.75 -4.17
CA GLU A 160 13.12 -16.72 -3.96
C GLU A 160 13.59 -17.69 -2.88
N ARG A 161 14.92 -17.82 -2.75
CA ARG A 161 15.56 -18.75 -1.80
C ARG A 161 15.24 -18.46 -0.33
N ASP A 162 14.88 -17.22 0.00
CA ASP A 162 14.45 -16.81 1.33
C ASP A 162 13.03 -17.28 1.68
N GLY A 163 12.30 -17.87 0.73
CA GLY A 163 10.96 -18.40 0.92
C GLY A 163 9.82 -17.38 0.74
N TYR A 164 10.13 -16.17 0.29
CA TYR A 164 9.15 -15.13 -0.02
C TYR A 164 8.91 -14.98 -1.53
N TRP A 165 7.72 -14.51 -1.88
CA TRP A 165 7.38 -14.10 -3.25
C TRP A 165 7.83 -12.66 -3.47
N HIS A 166 8.87 -12.44 -4.27
CA HIS A 166 9.38 -11.11 -4.57
C HIS A 166 8.64 -10.49 -5.77
N LEU A 167 7.93 -9.39 -5.55
CA LEU A 167 7.33 -8.62 -6.63
C LEU A 167 8.42 -7.86 -7.40
N PRO A 168 8.25 -7.65 -8.71
CA PRO A 168 9.17 -6.80 -9.46
C PRO A 168 9.15 -5.37 -8.89
N GLN A 169 10.28 -4.68 -8.86
CA GLN A 169 10.32 -3.31 -8.32
C GLN A 169 9.45 -2.34 -9.11
N THR A 170 9.37 -2.54 -10.44
CA THR A 170 8.54 -1.73 -11.33
C THR A 170 7.36 -2.56 -11.84
N PRO A 171 6.12 -2.11 -11.63
CA PRO A 171 4.94 -2.77 -12.21
C PRO A 171 5.01 -2.80 -13.73
N ALA A 172 4.71 -3.96 -14.34
CA ALA A 172 4.75 -4.12 -15.79
C ALA A 172 3.74 -3.20 -16.50
N ARG A 173 4.21 -2.43 -17.47
CA ARG A 173 3.38 -1.67 -18.41
C ARG A 173 3.48 -2.30 -19.80
N LYS A 174 2.36 -2.30 -20.52
CA LYS A 174 2.31 -2.73 -21.92
C LYS A 174 2.56 -1.53 -22.80
N ASP A 175 3.27 -1.72 -23.91
CA ASP A 175 3.36 -0.69 -24.93
C ASP A 175 1.95 -0.41 -25.49
N LEU A 176 1.64 0.87 -25.73
CA LEU A 176 0.41 1.28 -26.37
C LEU A 176 0.29 0.72 -27.79
N ALA A 177 1.40 0.46 -28.46
CA ALA A 177 1.44 -0.20 -29.76
C ALA A 177 0.82 -1.62 -29.70
N ASP A 178 1.13 -2.38 -28.64
CA ASP A 178 0.66 -3.75 -28.40
C ASP A 178 -0.79 -3.82 -27.88
N ILE A 179 -1.36 -2.68 -27.51
CA ILE A 179 -2.73 -2.59 -27.04
C ILE A 179 -3.65 -2.37 -28.23
N GLU A 180 -4.73 -3.16 -28.30
CA GLU A 180 -5.79 -3.02 -29.30
C GLU A 180 -6.31 -1.57 -29.36
N SER A 181 -6.41 -1.00 -30.57
CA SER A 181 -6.65 0.45 -30.79
C SER A 181 -7.78 1.04 -29.93
N LYS A 182 -8.92 0.35 -29.84
CA LYS A 182 -10.10 0.77 -29.05
C LYS A 182 -9.85 0.87 -27.54
N LYS A 183 -8.81 0.21 -27.01
CA LYS A 183 -8.42 0.24 -25.59
C LYS A 183 -7.27 1.20 -25.31
N ARG A 184 -6.57 1.72 -26.33
CA ARG A 184 -5.38 2.59 -26.14
C ARG A 184 -5.70 3.87 -25.36
N SER A 185 -6.86 4.49 -25.59
CA SER A 185 -7.28 5.68 -24.83
C SER A 185 -7.46 5.38 -23.33
N MET A 186 -8.09 4.24 -23.02
CA MET A 186 -8.26 3.78 -21.63
C MET A 186 -6.91 3.51 -20.96
N TYR A 187 -5.98 2.84 -21.65
CA TYR A 187 -4.65 2.56 -21.10
C TYR A 187 -3.81 3.82 -20.90
N ARG A 188 -3.92 4.81 -21.78
CA ARG A 188 -3.28 6.13 -21.58
C ARG A 188 -3.75 6.76 -20.26
N LYS A 189 -5.06 6.87 -20.05
CA LYS A 189 -5.64 7.40 -18.80
C LYS A 189 -5.24 6.57 -17.58
N ARG A 190 -5.16 5.25 -17.72
CA ARG A 190 -4.68 4.35 -16.66
C ARG A 190 -3.24 4.67 -16.26
N TYR A 191 -2.35 4.83 -17.24
CA TYR A 191 -0.94 5.11 -16.94
C TYR A 191 -0.75 6.51 -16.38
N GLU A 192 -1.46 7.50 -16.91
CA GLU A 192 -1.52 8.84 -16.34
C GLU A 192 -2.01 8.83 -14.88
N MET A 193 -3.09 8.10 -14.56
CA MET A 193 -3.55 7.90 -13.18
C MET A 193 -2.47 7.28 -12.28
N LEU A 194 -1.76 6.26 -12.76
CA LEU A 194 -0.68 5.63 -11.98
C LEU A 194 0.53 6.57 -11.80
N ASP A 195 0.85 7.38 -12.80
CA ASP A 195 1.95 8.36 -12.74
C ASP A 195 1.61 9.49 -11.74
N ASN A 196 0.37 9.99 -11.77
CA ASN A 196 -0.14 10.97 -10.81
C ASN A 196 -0.15 10.39 -9.38
N MET A 197 -0.60 9.14 -9.21
CA MET A 197 -0.56 8.45 -7.91
C MET A 197 0.86 8.42 -7.34
N VAL A 198 1.87 8.11 -8.16
CA VAL A 198 3.27 8.08 -7.73
C VAL A 198 3.78 9.48 -7.37
N ALA A 199 3.39 10.50 -8.12
CA ALA A 199 3.78 11.88 -7.85
C ALA A 199 3.19 12.39 -6.52
N GLU A 200 1.88 12.26 -6.32
CA GLU A 200 1.18 12.65 -5.08
C GLU A 200 1.69 11.85 -3.87
N MET A 201 1.95 10.56 -4.03
CA MET A 201 2.48 9.71 -2.97
C MET A 201 3.86 10.20 -2.50
N LYS A 202 4.72 10.58 -3.44
CA LYS A 202 6.04 11.14 -3.10
C LYS A 202 5.93 12.49 -2.43
N ASP A 203 4.98 13.32 -2.83
CA ASP A 203 4.76 14.64 -2.23
C ASP A 203 4.21 14.54 -0.80
N SER A 204 3.16 13.74 -0.59
CA SER A 204 2.56 13.50 0.72
C SER A 204 3.56 12.98 1.76
N LEU A 205 4.50 12.12 1.34
CA LEU A 205 5.58 11.61 2.19
C LEU A 205 6.68 12.65 2.46
N LYS A 206 6.97 13.57 1.52
CA LYS A 206 8.00 14.62 1.69
C LYS A 206 7.52 15.82 2.50
N THR A 207 6.34 16.32 2.16
CA THR A 207 5.77 17.55 2.72
C THR A 207 5.59 17.44 4.23
N LYS A 208 5.36 16.23 4.74
CA LYS A 208 5.18 15.98 6.17
C LYS A 208 6.44 15.51 6.91
N ALA A 209 7.52 15.19 6.20
CA ALA A 209 8.84 15.01 6.81
C ALA A 209 9.54 16.36 7.08
N ARG A 210 9.15 17.43 6.37
CA ARG A 210 9.72 18.79 6.50
C ARG A 210 9.06 19.67 7.57
N SER A 211 7.83 19.39 8.02
CA SER A 211 7.18 20.18 9.09
C SER A 211 7.90 20.10 10.44
N ILE A 212 8.86 19.19 10.59
CA ILE A 212 9.69 19.01 11.79
C ILE A 212 10.95 19.89 11.74
N SER A 213 11.52 20.17 10.55
CA SER A 213 12.78 20.95 10.46
C SER A 213 12.59 22.45 10.75
N ASP A 214 11.39 22.99 10.52
CA ASP A 214 11.11 24.42 10.71
C ASP A 214 10.60 24.75 12.13
N GLY A 215 10.31 23.73 12.95
CA GLY A 215 9.83 23.86 14.33
C GLY A 215 10.90 23.79 15.42
N ILE A 216 12.16 23.49 15.08
CA ILE A 216 13.28 23.50 16.04
C ILE A 216 14.18 24.69 15.73
N GLN A 217 13.70 25.90 16.04
CA GLN A 217 14.62 26.99 16.38
C GLN A 217 15.16 26.72 17.78
N THR A 218 16.47 26.51 17.84
CA THR A 218 17.24 26.22 19.03
C THR A 218 17.04 27.30 20.11
N GLU A 219 16.35 26.97 21.20
CA GLU A 219 16.52 27.72 22.44
C GLU A 219 17.95 27.53 22.94
N LYS A 220 18.69 28.64 22.96
CA LYS A 220 20.05 28.72 23.46
C LYS A 220 20.02 28.51 24.98
N PRO A 221 20.85 27.63 25.57
CA PRO A 221 20.82 27.42 27.01
C PRO A 221 21.22 28.71 27.76
N PRO A 222 20.60 28.99 28.93
CA PRO A 222 20.88 30.21 29.67
C PRO A 222 22.34 30.21 30.16
N ARG A 223 23.01 31.36 29.98
CA ARG A 223 24.34 31.60 30.55
C ARG A 223 24.26 31.46 32.07
N ARG A 224 25.03 30.54 32.62
CA ARG A 224 25.33 30.52 34.06
C ARG A 224 26.11 31.80 34.40
N THR A 225 25.52 32.66 35.21
CA THR A 225 26.25 33.69 35.95
C THR A 225 26.97 33.04 37.13
N ALA A 226 28.25 33.35 37.28
CA ALA A 226 29.04 33.07 38.47
C ALA A 226 28.61 34.00 39.62
#